data_AF-A0A1H5GZI8-F1
#
_entry.id   AF-A0A1H5GZI8-F1
#
_cell.length_a   1.000
_cell.length_b   1.000
_cell.length_c   1.000
_cell.angle_alpha   90.00
_cell.angle_beta   90.00
_cell.angle_gamma   90.00
#
_symmetry.space_group_name_H-M   'P 1'
#
loop_
_entity.id
_entity.type
_entity.pdbx_description
1 polymer ?
#
loop_
_entity_poly.entity_id
_entity_poly.type
_entity_poly.pdbx_seq_one_letter_code
_entity_poly.pdbx_strand_id
1 'polypeptide(L)'
;MSEIIAGVEIPETAAVAEATRLMQEMTSPLIYHHSRRVFVFGAIHAHRLGVEPDPELLYLSAMFHDTGLLTPFSDVEQRFEVDGADHASKQRLTGRDHRRSRRRRRCERTAGPRAW
;
A
#
# COMPACT_ATOMS: atom_id res chain seq x y z
N MET A 1 -16.64 11.76 -12.09
CA MET A 1 -17.67 10.92 -11.45
C MET A 1 -16.90 9.79 -10.84
N SER A 2 -16.98 9.69 -9.52
CA SER A 2 -16.22 8.75 -8.72
C SER A 2 -16.58 7.32 -9.13
N GLU A 3 -15.57 6.51 -9.44
CA GLU A 3 -15.80 5.13 -9.86
C GLU A 3 -16.25 4.31 -8.64
N ILE A 4 -17.36 3.56 -8.80
CA ILE A 4 -17.90 2.71 -7.73
C ILE A 4 -17.95 1.27 -8.23
N ILE A 5 -17.33 0.36 -7.48
CA ILE A 5 -17.29 -1.07 -7.79
C ILE A 5 -17.84 -1.84 -6.59
N ALA A 6 -18.93 -2.58 -6.81
CA ALA A 6 -19.57 -3.39 -5.76
C ALA A 6 -19.90 -2.58 -4.47
N GLY A 7 -20.24 -1.30 -4.62
CA GLY A 7 -20.52 -0.40 -3.49
C GLY A 7 -19.28 0.18 -2.80
N VAL A 8 -18.08 -0.10 -3.30
CA VAL A 8 -16.82 0.53 -2.85
C VAL A 8 -16.47 1.67 -3.80
N GLU A 9 -16.30 2.87 -3.25
CA GLU A 9 -15.83 4.04 -3.98
C GLU A 9 -14.30 4.00 -4.14
N ILE A 10 -13.82 4.26 -5.35
CA ILE A 10 -12.39 4.46 -5.60
C ILE A 10 -12.03 5.91 -5.23
N PRO A 11 -11.02 6.15 -4.38
CA PRO A 11 -10.70 7.51 -3.95
C PRO A 11 -10.22 8.39 -5.12
N GLU A 12 -10.79 9.58 -5.25
CA GLU A 12 -10.40 10.56 -6.28
C GLU A 12 -9.31 11.51 -5.76
N THR A 13 -8.15 10.96 -5.40
CA THR A 13 -6.98 11.76 -4.97
C THR A 13 -5.88 11.76 -6.02
N ALA A 14 -5.05 12.81 -6.02
CA ALA A 14 -3.91 12.91 -6.95
C ALA A 14 -2.94 11.73 -6.79
N ALA A 15 -2.75 11.22 -5.57
CA ALA A 15 -1.90 10.07 -5.31
C ALA A 15 -2.50 8.78 -5.91
N VAL A 16 -3.81 8.57 -5.78
CA VAL A 16 -4.51 7.44 -6.40
C VAL A 16 -4.43 7.50 -7.93
N ALA A 17 -4.66 8.67 -8.52
CA ALA A 17 -4.56 8.85 -9.97
C ALA A 17 -3.15 8.52 -10.49
N GLU A 18 -2.11 9.01 -9.82
CA GLU A 18 -0.73 8.77 -10.23
C GLU A 18 -0.31 7.31 -10.04
N ALA A 19 -0.65 6.71 -8.89
CA ALA A 19 -0.41 5.29 -8.66
C ALA A 19 -1.13 4.42 -9.70
N THR A 20 -2.36 4.76 -10.05
CA THR A 20 -3.13 4.05 -11.08
C THR A 20 -2.43 4.09 -12.43
N ARG A 21 -2.00 5.29 -12.87
CA ARG A 21 -1.28 5.49 -14.13
C ARG A 21 0.02 4.68 -14.15
N LEU A 22 0.82 4.83 -13.11
CA LEU A 22 2.10 4.13 -12.97
C LEU A 22 1.91 2.60 -12.96
N MET A 23 0.89 2.10 -12.26
CA MET A 23 0.62 0.66 -12.24
C MET A 23 0.22 0.12 -13.60
N GLN A 24 -0.59 0.84 -14.36
CA GLN A 24 -0.95 0.46 -15.73
C GLN A 24 0.25 0.44 -16.68
N GLU A 25 1.25 1.30 -16.45
CA GLU A 25 2.48 1.36 -17.25
C GLU A 25 3.48 0.24 -16.87
N MET A 26 3.60 -0.08 -15.58
CA MET A 26 4.63 -1.01 -15.09
C MET A 26 4.18 -2.47 -15.07
N THR A 27 2.87 -2.75 -14.95
CA THR A 27 2.35 -4.11 -14.79
C THR A 27 1.57 -4.59 -16.01
N SER A 28 1.43 -5.92 -16.13
CA SER A 28 0.45 -6.49 -17.04
C SER A 28 -0.99 -6.17 -16.57
N PRO A 29 -1.98 -6.13 -17.49
CA PRO A 29 -3.38 -5.92 -17.11
C PRO A 29 -3.87 -6.91 -16.05
N LEU A 30 -3.35 -8.14 -16.05
CA LEU A 30 -3.72 -9.16 -15.06
C LEU A 30 -3.34 -8.74 -13.63
N ILE A 31 -2.10 -8.27 -13.43
CA ILE A 31 -1.60 -7.84 -12.13
C ILE A 31 -2.28 -6.55 -11.69
N TYR A 32 -2.43 -5.57 -12.60
CA TYR A 32 -3.18 -4.36 -12.31
C TYR A 32 -4.61 -4.67 -11.83
N HIS A 33 -5.35 -5.50 -12.56
CA HIS A 33 -6.70 -5.88 -12.16
C HIS A 33 -6.73 -6.76 -10.91
N HIS A 34 -5.68 -7.54 -10.63
CA HIS A 34 -5.52 -8.25 -9.36
C HIS A 34 -5.45 -7.27 -8.19
N SER A 35 -4.51 -6.32 -8.23
CA SER A 35 -4.36 -5.28 -7.21
C SER A 35 -5.64 -4.48 -6.98
N ARG A 36 -6.40 -4.19 -8.05
CA ARG A 36 -7.71 -3.54 -7.93
C ARG A 36 -8.74 -4.37 -7.18
N ARG A 37 -8.77 -5.69 -7.41
CA ARG A 37 -9.66 -6.59 -6.64
C ARG A 37 -9.24 -6.67 -5.18
N VAL A 38 -7.93 -6.66 -4.89
CA VAL A 38 -7.40 -6.64 -3.51
C VAL A 38 -7.90 -5.40 -2.76
N PHE A 39 -7.89 -4.21 -3.40
CA PHE A 39 -8.48 -3.00 -2.80
C PHE A 39 -9.97 -3.18 -2.48
N VAL A 40 -10.78 -3.59 -3.46
CA VAL A 40 -12.24 -3.73 -3.30
C VAL A 40 -12.58 -4.77 -2.23
N PHE A 41 -11.93 -5.93 -2.24
CA PHE A 41 -12.15 -6.96 -1.23
C PHE A 41 -11.65 -6.53 0.15
N GLY A 42 -10.52 -5.82 0.21
CA GLY A 42 -10.01 -5.24 1.45
C GLY A 42 -11.00 -4.25 2.07
N ALA A 43 -11.58 -3.36 1.27
CA ALA A 43 -12.58 -2.39 1.72
C ALA A 43 -13.87 -3.08 2.23
N ILE A 44 -14.39 -4.05 1.47
CA ILE A 44 -15.58 -4.84 1.88
C ILE A 44 -15.30 -5.60 3.18
N HIS A 45 -14.11 -6.19 3.31
CA HIS A 45 -13.73 -6.94 4.50
C HIS A 45 -13.56 -6.03 5.72
N ALA A 46 -12.92 -4.88 5.56
CA ALA A 46 -12.76 -3.88 6.62
C ALA A 46 -14.13 -3.40 7.14
N HIS A 47 -15.07 -3.09 6.25
CA HIS A 47 -16.45 -2.74 6.62
C HIS A 47 -17.12 -3.86 7.43
N ARG A 48 -16.99 -5.13 7.02
CA ARG A 48 -17.53 -6.28 7.77
C ARG A 48 -16.92 -6.43 9.16
N LEU A 49 -15.69 -5.99 9.35
CA LEU A 49 -14.99 -6.02 10.64
C LEU A 49 -15.22 -4.74 11.49
N GLY A 50 -15.95 -3.75 10.97
CA GLY A 50 -16.13 -2.46 11.64
C GLY A 50 -14.84 -1.64 11.73
N VAL A 51 -13.90 -1.87 10.80
CA VAL A 51 -12.64 -1.12 10.70
C VAL A 51 -12.73 -0.17 9.52
N GLU A 52 -12.33 1.08 9.73
CA GLU A 52 -12.31 2.12 8.70
C GLU A 52 -10.86 2.51 8.37
N PRO A 53 -10.20 1.80 7.44
CA PRO A 53 -8.89 2.21 6.96
C PRO A 53 -8.98 3.51 6.16
N ASP A 54 -7.92 4.30 6.16
CA ASP A 54 -7.77 5.41 5.23
C ASP A 54 -7.85 4.87 3.79
N PRO A 55 -8.82 5.30 2.98
CA PRO A 55 -9.10 4.67 1.70
C PRO A 55 -8.01 4.98 0.65
N GLU A 56 -7.34 6.14 0.72
CA GLU A 56 -6.19 6.44 -0.12
C GLU A 56 -5.02 5.51 0.22
N LEU A 57 -4.71 5.34 1.51
CA LEU A 57 -3.64 4.45 1.95
C LEU A 57 -3.92 2.99 1.61
N LEU A 58 -5.15 2.53 1.78
CA LEU A 58 -5.56 1.18 1.40
C LEU A 58 -5.39 0.96 -0.10
N TYR A 59 -5.80 1.93 -0.91
CA TYR A 59 -5.65 1.86 -2.37
C TYR A 59 -4.19 1.79 -2.79
N LEU A 60 -3.36 2.71 -2.29
CA LEU A 60 -1.92 2.73 -2.59
C LEU A 60 -1.26 1.42 -2.16
N SER A 61 -1.56 0.93 -0.95
CA SER A 61 -1.01 -0.33 -0.45
C SER A 61 -1.38 -1.51 -1.35
N ALA A 62 -2.64 -1.59 -1.78
CA ALA A 62 -3.10 -2.63 -2.69
C ALA A 62 -2.44 -2.52 -4.08
N MET A 63 -2.24 -1.31 -4.60
CA MET A 63 -1.59 -1.10 -5.90
C MET A 63 -0.13 -1.58 -5.91
N PHE A 64 0.61 -1.29 -4.83
CA PHE A 64 2.05 -1.55 -4.76
C PHE A 64 2.45 -2.89 -4.12
N HIS A 65 1.52 -3.68 -3.57
CA HIS A 65 1.89 -4.89 -2.81
C HIS A 65 2.63 -5.95 -3.65
N ASP A 66 2.31 -6.04 -4.94
CA ASP A 66 2.89 -7.01 -5.88
C ASP A 66 4.01 -6.41 -6.73
N THR A 67 4.35 -5.13 -6.57
CA THR A 67 5.27 -4.48 -7.52
C THR A 67 6.67 -5.05 -7.44
N GLY A 68 7.14 -5.50 -6.28
CA GLY A 68 8.44 -6.16 -6.20
C GLY A 68 8.52 -7.49 -6.96
N LEU A 69 7.39 -8.08 -7.40
CA LEU A 69 7.40 -9.28 -8.26
C LEU A 69 7.85 -8.96 -9.69
N LEU A 70 7.89 -7.68 -10.07
CA LEU A 70 8.43 -7.20 -11.33
C LEU A 70 9.96 -7.10 -11.26
N THR A 71 10.58 -6.47 -12.27
CA THR A 71 11.99 -6.06 -12.20
C THR A 71 12.24 -5.34 -10.87
N PRO A 72 13.25 -5.76 -10.08
CA PRO A 72 13.56 -5.12 -8.81
C PRO A 72 13.68 -3.61 -8.99
N PHE A 73 12.98 -2.83 -8.16
CA PHE A 73 13.12 -1.37 -8.08
C PHE A 73 14.44 -0.95 -7.42
N SER A 74 15.12 -1.92 -6.81
CA SER A 74 16.39 -1.78 -6.12
C SER A 74 17.45 -2.67 -6.74
N ASP A 75 18.66 -2.14 -6.86
CA ASP A 75 19.85 -2.91 -7.22
C ASP A 75 20.33 -3.82 -6.07
N VAL A 76 19.69 -3.71 -4.89
CA VAL A 76 19.95 -4.56 -3.72
C VAL A 76 19.01 -5.76 -3.75
N GLU A 77 19.57 -6.97 -3.63
CA GLU A 77 18.79 -8.19 -3.49
C GLU A 77 17.99 -8.16 -2.18
N GLN A 78 16.66 -8.06 -2.31
CA GLN A 78 15.74 -8.06 -1.20
C GLN A 78 14.44 -8.77 -1.57
N ARG A 79 13.69 -9.18 -0.56
CA ARG A 79 12.38 -9.79 -0.78
C ARG A 79 11.44 -8.79 -1.47
N PHE A 80 10.65 -9.29 -2.41
CA PHE A 80 9.78 -8.47 -3.25
C PHE A 80 8.79 -7.60 -2.46
N GLU A 81 8.33 -8.09 -1.30
CA GLU A 81 7.39 -7.34 -0.45
C GLU A 81 8.02 -6.06 0.11
N VAL A 82 9.33 -6.11 0.41
CA VAL A 82 10.10 -4.98 0.94
C VAL A 82 10.42 -3.99 -0.17
N ASP A 83 10.81 -4.50 -1.34
CA ASP A 83 11.13 -3.68 -2.51
C ASP A 83 9.91 -2.85 -2.97
N GLY A 84 8.73 -3.47 -3.02
CA GLY A 84 7.49 -2.79 -3.35
C GLY A 84 7.07 -1.73 -2.32
N ALA A 85 7.21 -2.04 -1.02
CA ALA A 85 6.90 -1.10 0.06
C ALA A 85 7.81 0.13 0.07
N ASP A 86 9.10 -0.06 -0.23
CA ASP A 86 10.07 1.04 -0.33
C ASP A 86 9.78 1.92 -1.55
N HIS A 87 9.42 1.32 -2.69
CA HIS A 87 9.01 2.08 -3.87
C HIS A 87 7.75 2.91 -3.61
N ALA A 88 6.71 2.32 -2.99
CA ALA A 88 5.49 3.03 -2.59
C ALA A 88 5.78 4.21 -1.64
N SER A 89 6.71 4.01 -0.70
CA SER A 89 7.14 5.05 0.24
C SER A 89 7.83 6.23 -0.45
N LYS A 90 8.67 5.97 -1.46
CA LYS A 90 9.32 7.03 -2.26
C LYS A 90 8.28 7.87 -3.02
N GLN A 91 7.28 7.23 -3.63
CA GLN A 91 6.22 7.94 -4.36
C GLN A 91 5.37 8.84 -3.46
N ARG A 92 5.09 8.39 -2.23
CA ARG A 92 4.39 9.20 -1.22
C ARG A 92 5.20 10.45 -0.82
N LEU A 93 6.53 10.34 -0.74
CA LEU A 93 7.41 11.44 -0.33
C LEU A 93 7.64 12.48 -1.42
N THR A 94 7.63 12.08 -2.70
CA THR A 94 7.66 13.01 -3.82
C THR A 94 6.38 13.84 -3.95
N GLY A 95 5.33 13.51 -3.18
CA GLY A 95 4.02 14.17 -3.20
C GLY A 95 3.74 15.22 -2.12
N ARG A 96 4.53 15.38 -1.04
CA ARG A 96 4.46 16.49 -0.06
C ARG A 96 5.45 16.33 1.10
N ASP A 97 6.17 17.40 1.42
CA ASP A 97 6.92 17.59 2.67
C ASP A 97 5.95 17.61 3.88
N HIS A 98 6.02 16.58 4.72
CA HIS A 98 5.40 16.60 6.06
C HIS A 98 6.46 16.25 7.11
N ARG A 99 6.90 17.28 7.83
CA ARG A 99 7.71 17.22 9.06
C ARG A 99 7.25 16.07 9.97
N ARG A 100 8.07 15.01 10.04
CA ARG A 100 7.92 13.95 11.05
C ARG A 100 8.25 14.49 12.45
N SER A 101 7.24 14.72 13.28
CA SER A 101 7.42 14.77 14.73
C SER A 101 7.61 13.33 15.24
N ARG A 102 8.88 12.91 15.33
CA ARG A 102 9.27 11.65 15.97
C ARG A 102 9.02 11.73 17.48
N ARG A 103 7.85 11.30 17.96
CA ARG A 103 7.72 10.79 19.35
C ARG A 103 8.01 9.30 19.35
N ARG A 104 9.29 8.96 19.59
CA ARG A 104 9.70 7.60 19.96
C ARG A 104 9.08 7.27 21.32
N ARG A 105 8.02 6.46 21.36
CA ARG A 105 7.72 5.67 22.57
C ARG A 105 8.52 4.37 22.44
N ARG A 106 9.61 4.32 23.21
CA ARG A 106 10.41 3.14 23.48
C ARG A 106 9.54 2.18 24.29
N CYS A 107 9.12 1.07 23.68
CA CYS A 107 8.54 -0.05 24.42
C CYS A 107 9.71 -0.92 24.87
N GLU A 108 10.09 -0.79 26.14
CA GLU A 108 11.07 -1.66 26.78
C GLU A 108 10.44 -3.04 26.97
N ARG A 109 10.88 -4.00 26.16
CA ARG A 109 10.63 -5.42 26.40
C ARG A 109 11.60 -5.89 27.48
N THR A 110 11.09 -6.12 28.68
CA THR A 110 11.69 -7.03 29.65
C THR A 110 11.44 -8.46 29.17
N ALA A 111 12.42 -9.05 28.49
CA ALA A 111 12.44 -10.48 28.21
C ALA A 111 13.11 -11.20 29.38
N GLY A 112 12.29 -11.79 30.27
CA GLY A 112 12.73 -12.81 31.21
C GLY A 112 12.97 -14.16 30.50
N PRO A 113 13.77 -15.07 31.07
CA PRO A 113 14.27 -16.22 30.36
C PRO A 113 13.31 -17.43 30.36
N ARG A 114 13.22 -18.06 29.17
CA ARG A 114 13.03 -19.51 28.89
C ARG A 114 11.72 -20.20 29.32
N ALA A 115 11.08 -20.86 28.35
CA ALA A 115 10.75 -22.29 28.40
C ALA A 115 10.18 -22.73 27.04
N TRP A 116 10.94 -23.61 26.36
CA TRP A 116 10.61 -24.49 25.22
C TRP A 116 9.98 -23.89 23.96
#